data_AF-A0A356FSE8-F1
#
_entry.id   AF-A0A356FSE8-F1
#
_cell.length_a   1.000
_cell.length_b   1.000
_cell.length_c   1.000
_cell.angle_alpha   90.00
_cell.angle_beta   90.00
_cell.angle_gamma   90.00
#
_symmetry.space_group_name_H-M   'P 1'
#
loop_
_entity.id
_entity.type
_entity.pdbx_description
1 polymer ?
#
loop_
_entity_poly.entity_id
_entity_poly.type
_entity_poly.pdbx_seq_one_letter_code
_entity_poly.pdbx_strand_id
1 'polypeptide(L)'
;AQFTNKQGDGIRLHALSEPMSVAAYNYSIETMETAKYSFEMDRSDHLHVHVDHTQFGIGGVNSWNYGPLEKYLLSDNHYHYKFRILPVLAK
;
A
#
# COMPACT_ATOMS: atom_id res chain seq x y z
N ALA A 1 -9.03 -0.62 -7.16
CA ALA A 1 -9.47 -1.07 -5.82
C ALA A 1 -10.67 -0.25 -5.37
N GLN A 2 -11.54 -0.77 -4.50
CA GLN A 2 -12.70 -0.05 -3.98
C GLN A 2 -12.85 -0.32 -2.47
N PHE A 3 -13.14 0.73 -1.71
CA PHE A 3 -13.35 0.67 -0.26
C PHE A 3 -14.70 1.32 0.04
N THR A 4 -15.61 0.60 0.69
CA THR A 4 -16.94 1.08 1.04
C THR A 4 -17.27 0.81 2.49
N ASN A 5 -18.13 1.65 3.07
CA ASN A 5 -18.79 1.37 4.34
C ASN A 5 -19.86 0.25 4.15
N LYS A 6 -20.56 -0.08 5.24
CA LYS A 6 -21.64 -1.10 5.23
C LYS A 6 -22.85 -0.68 4.39
N GLN A 7 -23.03 0.62 4.16
CA GLN A 7 -24.12 1.20 3.38
C GLN A 7 -23.83 1.19 1.88
N GLY A 8 -22.57 0.98 1.48
CA GLY A 8 -22.14 0.98 0.09
C GLY A 8 -21.50 2.28 -0.40
N ASP A 9 -21.44 3.31 0.45
CA ASP A 9 -20.73 4.55 0.15
C ASP A 9 -19.23 4.40 0.37
N GLY A 10 -18.41 5.09 -0.44
CA GLY A 10 -16.97 5.12 -0.24
C GLY A 10 -16.21 5.64 -1.44
N ILE A 11 -15.06 5.04 -1.71
CA ILE A 11 -14.15 5.47 -2.78
C ILE A 11 -13.69 4.31 -3.65
N ARG A 12 -13.48 4.62 -4.93
CA ARG A 12 -12.85 3.74 -5.91
C ARG A 12 -11.56 4.38 -6.40
N LEU A 13 -10.49 3.62 -6.30
CA LEU A 13 -9.20 3.92 -6.92
C LEU A 13 -9.17 3.30 -8.31
N HIS A 14 -8.91 4.12 -9.32
CA HIS A 14 -8.78 3.73 -10.72
C HIS A 14 -7.40 4.10 -11.25
N ALA A 15 -6.66 3.12 -11.74
CA ALA A 15 -5.41 3.38 -12.46
C ALA A 15 -5.71 4.08 -13.80
N LEU A 16 -4.89 5.06 -14.18
CA LEU A 16 -5.08 5.81 -15.43
C LEU A 16 -4.02 5.52 -16.49
N SER A 17 -2.86 4.99 -16.11
CA SER A 17 -1.76 4.67 -17.01
C SER A 17 -1.28 3.24 -16.80
N GLU A 18 -0.51 3.03 -15.75
CA GLU A 18 0.10 1.73 -15.41
C GLU A 18 -0.70 1.05 -14.27
N PRO A 19 -0.61 -0.28 -14.14
CA PRO A 19 -1.11 -0.97 -12.97
C PRO A 19 -0.57 -0.33 -11.68
N MET A 20 -1.43 -0.18 -10.68
CA MET A 20 -1.06 0.37 -9.38
C MET A 20 -1.04 -0.74 -8.31
N SER A 21 -0.15 -0.60 -7.33
CA SER A 21 -0.19 -1.38 -6.11
C SER A 21 -1.12 -0.70 -5.10
N VAL A 22 -1.95 -1.48 -4.42
CA VAL A 22 -2.82 -0.97 -3.36
C VAL A 22 -2.75 -1.90 -2.15
N ALA A 23 -2.46 -1.31 -0.99
CA ALA A 23 -2.54 -2.00 0.30
C ALA A 23 -3.48 -1.24 1.24
N ALA A 24 -4.10 -1.96 2.17
CA ALA A 24 -4.99 -1.37 3.17
C ALA A 24 -4.83 -2.04 4.53
N TYR A 25 -4.60 -1.25 5.57
CA TYR A 25 -4.31 -1.73 6.92
C TYR A 25 -5.20 -1.03 7.94
N ASN A 26 -5.58 -1.75 8.99
CA ASN A 26 -6.25 -1.15 10.15
C ASN A 26 -5.26 -0.57 11.18
N TYR A 27 -4.00 -0.43 10.80
CA TYR A 27 -2.89 -0.02 11.65
C TYR A 27 -2.02 0.94 10.87
N SER A 28 -1.46 1.95 11.54
CA SER A 28 -0.50 2.86 10.91
C SER A 28 0.82 2.13 10.63
N ILE A 29 1.64 2.68 9.73
CA ILE A 29 3.01 2.17 9.52
C ILE A 29 3.79 2.19 10.84
N GLU A 30 3.70 3.29 11.60
CA GLU A 30 4.41 3.44 12.87
C GLU A 30 4.02 2.34 13.88
N THR A 31 2.74 2.03 14.02
CA THR A 31 2.28 0.92 14.88
C THR A 31 2.83 -0.43 14.41
N MET A 32 2.81 -0.68 13.10
CA MET A 32 3.34 -1.94 12.54
C MET A 32 4.86 -2.06 12.70
N GLU A 33 5.60 -0.96 12.62
CA GLU A 33 7.06 -0.93 12.71
C GLU A 33 7.56 -1.06 14.15
N THR A 34 6.85 -0.48 15.11
CA THR A 34 7.27 -0.42 16.51
C THR A 34 6.86 -1.65 17.33
N ALA A 35 5.76 -2.31 16.97
CA ALA A 35 5.29 -3.51 17.65
C ALA A 35 6.19 -4.71 17.33
N LYS A 36 6.55 -5.49 18.37
CA LYS A 36 7.29 -6.75 18.17
C LYS A 36 6.35 -7.91 17.90
N TYR A 37 5.13 -7.83 18.42
CA TYR A 37 4.09 -8.85 18.25
C TYR A 37 2.77 -8.22 17.82
N SER A 38 2.01 -8.96 17.01
CA SER A 38 0.75 -8.46 16.44
C SER A 38 -0.32 -8.10 17.49
N PHE A 39 -0.28 -8.69 18.68
CA PHE A 39 -1.22 -8.39 19.76
C PHE A 39 -0.88 -7.10 20.52
N GLU A 40 0.32 -6.53 20.32
CA GLU A 40 0.73 -5.24 20.87
C GLU A 40 0.25 -4.07 20.00
N MET A 41 -0.25 -4.36 18.80
CA MET A 41 -0.67 -3.35 17.84
C MET A 41 -2.06 -2.80 18.19
N ASP A 42 -2.12 -1.50 18.46
CA ASP A 42 -3.37 -0.79 18.64
C ASP A 42 -4.03 -0.49 17.29
N ARG A 43 -5.27 -0.95 17.13
CA ARG A 43 -6.02 -0.74 15.90
C ARG A 43 -6.40 0.73 15.75
N SER A 44 -6.21 1.28 14.56
CA SER A 44 -6.62 2.64 14.21
C SER A 44 -8.13 2.76 13.99
N ASP A 45 -8.70 3.94 14.29
CA ASP A 45 -10.07 4.32 13.95
C ASP A 45 -10.27 4.54 12.43
N HIS A 46 -9.17 4.60 11.68
CA HIS A 46 -9.14 4.82 10.24
C HIS A 46 -8.50 3.63 9.52
N LEU A 47 -8.94 3.41 8.27
CA LEU A 47 -8.28 2.50 7.35
C LEU A 47 -7.13 3.25 6.66
N HIS A 48 -5.90 2.78 6.84
CA HIS A 48 -4.72 3.31 6.16
C HIS A 48 -4.60 2.67 4.78
N VAL A 49 -4.73 3.46 3.71
CA VAL A 49 -4.69 2.98 2.32
C VAL A 49 -3.45 3.53 1.63
N HIS A 50 -2.65 2.64 1.07
CA HIS A 50 -1.43 2.95 0.31
C HIS A 50 -1.71 2.74 -1.18
N VAL A 51 -1.28 3.70 -2.01
CA VAL A 51 -1.47 3.68 -3.47
C VAL A 51 -0.14 4.01 -4.12
N ASP A 52 0.58 2.97 -4.50
CA ASP A 52 1.96 3.07 -4.93
C ASP A 52 2.08 2.74 -6.41
N HIS A 53 2.92 3.50 -7.12
CA HIS A 53 3.32 3.15 -8.49
C HIS A 53 4.15 1.86 -8.49
N THR A 54 5.14 1.83 -7.61
CA THR A 54 6.11 0.74 -7.49
C THR A 54 6.70 0.76 -6.08
N GLN A 55 7.22 -0.38 -5.63
CA GLN A 55 7.83 -0.55 -4.32
C GLN A 55 9.18 -1.26 -4.50
N PHE A 56 10.12 -0.95 -3.62
CA PHE A 56 11.40 -1.64 -3.57
C PHE A 56 11.20 -3.14 -3.34
N GLY A 57 11.99 -3.98 -4.00
CA GLY A 57 11.98 -5.42 -3.72
C GLY A 57 12.30 -5.72 -2.26
N ILE A 58 11.78 -6.83 -1.74
CA ILE A 58 12.04 -7.27 -0.35
C ILE A 58 13.42 -7.96 -0.24
N GLY A 59 13.84 -8.69 -1.27
CA GLY A 59 15.07 -9.50 -1.24
C GLY A 59 14.82 -10.92 -0.75
N GLY A 60 15.72 -11.44 0.09
CA GLY A 60 15.59 -12.79 0.65
C GLY A 60 16.32 -13.90 -0.12
N VAL A 61 17.33 -13.57 -0.94
CA VAL A 61 18.29 -14.57 -1.45
C VAL A 61 18.95 -15.31 -0.28
N ASN A 62 19.25 -14.56 0.77
CA ASN A 62 19.43 -15.04 2.12
C ASN A 62 18.88 -13.99 3.10
N SER A 63 18.85 -14.32 4.40
CA SER A 63 18.45 -13.38 5.45
C SER A 63 19.64 -12.68 6.11
N TRP A 64 20.80 -12.68 5.46
CA TRP A 64 22.04 -12.06 5.96
C TRP A 64 22.84 -11.46 4.81
N ASN A 65 22.83 -10.13 4.74
CA ASN A 65 23.75 -9.34 3.91
C ASN A 65 23.46 -9.29 2.40
N TYR A 66 22.40 -9.95 1.89
CA TYR A 66 22.01 -9.83 0.48
C TYR A 66 20.64 -9.16 0.31
N GLY A 67 20.63 -8.00 -0.33
CA GLY A 67 19.40 -7.24 -0.63
C GLY A 67 18.61 -7.81 -1.83
N PRO A 68 17.66 -7.05 -2.37
CA PRO A 68 16.95 -7.43 -3.59
C PRO A 68 17.89 -7.54 -4.78
N LEU A 69 17.55 -8.41 -5.73
CA LEU A 69 18.25 -8.47 -7.01
C LEU A 69 18.10 -7.15 -7.77
N GLU A 70 19.11 -6.77 -8.55
CA GLU A 70 19.20 -5.48 -9.23
C GLU A 70 17.94 -5.09 -10.01
N LYS A 71 17.32 -6.05 -10.72
CA LYS A 71 16.09 -5.85 -11.48
C LYS A 71 14.84 -5.51 -10.65
N TYR A 72 14.92 -5.60 -9.32
CA TYR A 72 13.85 -5.25 -8.37
C TYR A 72 14.21 -4.03 -7.51
N LEU A 73 15.33 -3.36 -7.79
CA LEU A 73 15.69 -2.11 -7.14
C LEU A 73 15.01 -0.95 -7.86
N LEU A 74 14.59 0.06 -7.10
CA LEU A 74 14.26 1.36 -7.66
C LEU A 74 15.56 2.15 -7.80
N SER A 75 15.90 2.54 -9.02
CA SER A 75 17.07 3.36 -9.31
C SER A 75 16.77 4.85 -9.22
N ASP A 76 17.82 5.66 -9.16
CA ASP A 76 17.73 7.12 -9.30
C ASP A 76 17.25 7.47 -10.71
N ASN A 77 15.94 7.61 -10.86
CA ASN A 77 15.26 7.83 -12.13
C ASN A 77 13.98 8.65 -11.93
N HIS A 78 13.44 9.18 -13.03
CA HIS A 78 12.21 9.95 -13.03
C HIS A 78 11.01 9.03 -13.25
N TYR A 79 10.23 8.82 -12.19
CA TYR A 79 9.00 8.02 -12.24
C TYR A 79 7.78 8.92 -12.32
N HIS A 80 6.82 8.56 -13.16
CA HIS A 80 5.56 9.27 -13.30
C HIS A 80 4.42 8.26 -13.27
N TYR A 81 3.38 8.53 -12.47
CA TYR A 81 2.19 7.71 -12.44
C TYR A 81 0.95 8.56 -12.19
N LYS A 82 -0.21 8.04 -12.61
CA LYS A 82 -1.49 8.73 -12.46
C LYS A 82 -2.56 7.73 -12.05
N PHE A 83 -3.37 8.13 -11.09
CA PHE A 83 -4.58 7.43 -10.70
C PHE A 83 -5.69 8.44 -10.45
N ARG A 84 -6.92 7.95 -10.37
CA ARG A 84 -8.11 8.75 -10.04
C ARG A 84 -8.80 8.15 -8.84
N ILE A 85 -9.22 9.03 -7.94
CA ILE A 85 -10.14 8.70 -6.85
C ILE A 85 -11.54 9.15 -7.28
N LEU A 86 -12.49 8.24 -7.22
CA LEU A 86 -13.89 8.48 -7.56
C LEU A 86 -14.77 8.16 -6.35
N PRO A 87 -15.79 8.97 -6.04
CA PRO A 87 -16.79 8.58 -5.05
C PRO A 87 -17.56 7.35 -5.55
N VAL A 88 -17.92 6.49 -4.60
CA VAL A 88 -18.91 5.42 -4.78
C VAL A 88 -20.06 5.78 -3.86
N LEU A 89 -21.26 5.83 -4.40
CA LEU A 89 -22.48 6.10 -3.64
C LEU A 89 -23.33 4.84 -3.63
N ALA A 90 -23.96 4.57 -2.49
CA ALA A 90 -24.98 3.55 -2.37
C ALA A 90 -26.07 3.78 -3.44
N LYS A 91 -26.61 2.68 -3.97
CA LYS A 91 -27.77 2.74 -4.87
C LYS A 91 -29.06 2.97 -4.10
#